data_AF-A0A922D170-F1
#
_entry.id   AF-A0A922D170-F1
#
_cell.length_a   1.000
_cell.length_b   1.000
_cell.length_c   1.000
_cell.angle_alpha   90.00
_cell.angle_beta   90.00
_cell.angle_gamma   90.00
#
_symmetry.space_group_name_H-M   'P 1'
#
loop_
_entity.id
_entity.type
_entity.pdbx_description
1 polymer ?
#
loop_
_entity_poly.entity_id
_entity_poly.type
_entity_poly.pdbx_seq_one_letter_code
_entity_poly.pdbx_strand_id
1 'polypeptide(L)'
;MSLCADGKTKSFDQNADGNAKSEAINVLFLQKAKDALRIYGEVRHVKCEFTQIVNTETGPRYGFYREPRVLSNFIKNFYEEAGVPPNAVEYVEAFGSAMADVDKVELEVIDEIFCKDRDDSLMVGSVMSNIGYGEAASGISAVTKVLLGYHKGLLASNLHCETPRQDVEAIRDGRLRILTDHARFGRTYAAVNGMSVTGVNAHVLLHGYYKPKDLSRYKCNIPRLVTISGRHESAVKKIIDDLKSRPVDPEELAMLHNVYKTKITGHMARGFVILDTQANSTVSLHEKMDYFDDSKRPLWFVYSGMGSQWVGMGTQLMRIPIFAAAIERCDRVLAPKGINIVDIITSEDKTTFDNILHSFVGIAAIQIGLTDVLHALGIVPDKIIGHSVGELGCAYADGCLTAEEMILSAYSRGLVSVQTPFVRGSMAAVGLGYHQVLIQQFEIT
;
A
#
# COMPACT_ATOMS: atom_id res chain seq x y z
N MET A 1 -31.49 -9.82 27.77
CA MET A 1 -30.48 -8.78 27.47
C MET A 1 -30.79 -7.59 28.38
N SER A 2 -29.81 -7.08 29.14
CA SER A 2 -29.97 -5.89 29.99
C SER A 2 -29.30 -4.68 29.33
N LEU A 3 -29.97 -3.54 29.34
CA LEU A 3 -29.41 -2.25 28.91
C LEU A 3 -28.98 -1.47 30.15
N CYS A 4 -27.79 -0.91 30.13
CA CYS A 4 -27.33 0.02 31.18
C CYS A 4 -28.11 1.34 31.10
N ALA A 5 -28.38 1.97 32.25
CA ALA A 5 -29.17 3.21 32.29
C ALA A 5 -28.36 4.47 31.90
N ASP A 6 -27.05 4.45 32.13
CA ASP A 6 -26.15 5.58 31.90
C ASP A 6 -25.46 5.58 30.53
N GLY A 7 -25.79 4.59 29.69
CA GLY A 7 -25.20 4.42 28.35
C GLY A 7 -23.73 4.01 28.36
N LYS A 8 -23.20 3.50 29.48
CA LYS A 8 -21.80 3.05 29.60
C LYS A 8 -21.75 1.54 29.79
N THR A 9 -21.17 0.83 28.83
CA THR A 9 -20.89 -0.60 28.98
C THR A 9 -19.69 -0.80 29.92
N LYS A 10 -19.96 -1.13 31.19
CA LYS A 10 -18.94 -1.33 32.24
C LYS A 10 -18.43 -2.78 32.26
N SER A 11 -17.86 -3.25 31.15
CA SER A 11 -17.40 -4.64 31.02
C SER A 11 -16.42 -4.99 32.14
N PHE A 12 -16.73 -6.04 32.90
CA PHE A 12 -15.93 -6.55 34.02
C PHE A 12 -15.77 -5.62 35.25
N ASP A 13 -16.54 -4.54 35.34
CA ASP A 13 -16.62 -3.74 36.56
C ASP A 13 -17.55 -4.38 37.60
N GLN A 14 -17.30 -4.10 38.88
CA GLN A 14 -18.16 -4.53 39.98
C GLN A 14 -19.60 -3.98 39.85
N ASN A 15 -19.77 -2.82 39.22
CA ASN A 15 -21.04 -2.11 39.05
C ASN A 15 -21.67 -2.31 37.65
N ALA A 16 -21.32 -3.40 36.96
CA ALA A 16 -21.84 -3.70 35.63
C ALA A 16 -23.37 -3.95 35.65
N ASP A 17 -24.12 -3.16 34.88
CA ASP A 17 -25.59 -3.12 34.88
C ASP A 17 -26.25 -3.42 33.51
N GLY A 18 -25.46 -3.83 32.52
CA GLY A 18 -25.85 -4.10 31.15
C GLY A 18 -24.96 -3.37 30.15
N ASN A 19 -25.31 -3.44 28.87
CA ASN A 19 -24.56 -2.78 27.80
C ASN A 19 -25.35 -1.67 27.10
N ALA A 20 -24.62 -0.72 26.55
CA ALA A 20 -25.16 0.30 25.67
C ALA A 20 -25.23 -0.24 24.24
N LYS A 21 -26.33 0.00 23.53
CA LYS A 21 -26.45 -0.35 22.11
C LYS A 21 -25.53 0.52 21.27
N SER A 22 -25.01 -0.04 20.19
CA SER A 22 -24.24 0.70 19.20
C SER A 22 -24.40 0.16 17.79
N GLU A 23 -23.82 0.88 16.83
CA GLU A 23 -23.78 0.49 15.43
C GLU A 23 -22.32 0.38 14.99
N ALA A 24 -22.02 -0.60 14.13
CA ALA A 24 -20.71 -0.72 13.51
C ALA A 24 -20.84 -1.40 12.14
N ILE A 25 -20.07 -0.89 11.18
CA ILE A 25 -19.86 -1.53 9.87
C ILE A 25 -18.38 -1.88 9.80
N ASN A 26 -18.08 -3.17 9.77
CA ASN A 26 -16.72 -3.68 9.66
C ASN A 26 -16.55 -4.44 8.35
N VAL A 27 -15.42 -4.24 7.69
CA VAL A 27 -15.04 -4.99 6.49
C VAL A 27 -13.61 -5.49 6.68
N LEU A 28 -13.43 -6.81 6.62
CA LEU A 28 -12.13 -7.46 6.63
C LEU A 28 -11.92 -8.16 5.29
N PHE A 29 -10.70 -8.07 4.75
CA PHE A 29 -10.30 -8.79 3.56
C PHE A 29 -9.38 -9.95 3.96
N LEU A 30 -9.88 -11.18 3.79
CA LEU A 30 -9.12 -12.39 4.06
C LEU A 30 -8.50 -12.92 2.76
N GLN A 31 -7.21 -13.23 2.80
CA GLN A 31 -6.48 -13.77 1.67
C GLN A 31 -5.45 -14.79 2.16
N LYS A 32 -5.03 -15.71 1.28
CA LYS A 32 -3.91 -16.61 1.58
C LYS A 32 -2.65 -15.77 1.80
N ALA A 33 -1.89 -16.09 2.86
CA ALA A 33 -0.71 -15.31 3.26
C ALA A 33 0.30 -15.12 2.12
N LYS A 34 0.50 -16.14 1.27
CA LYS A 34 1.41 -16.08 0.11
C LYS A 34 1.04 -15.02 -0.94
N ASP A 35 -0.22 -14.60 -0.98
CA ASP A 35 -0.73 -13.65 -1.97
C ASP A 35 -0.95 -12.25 -1.34
N ALA A 36 -0.77 -12.11 -0.02
CA ALA A 36 -1.04 -10.89 0.71
C ALA A 36 0.16 -9.92 0.68
N LEU A 37 -0.09 -8.66 0.29
CA LEU A 37 0.92 -7.60 0.34
C LEU A 37 1.03 -6.93 1.72
N ARG A 38 -0.02 -7.06 2.55
CA ARG A 38 -0.08 -6.56 3.91
C ARG A 38 -0.83 -7.56 4.78
N ILE A 39 -0.26 -7.88 5.93
CA ILE A 39 -0.84 -8.81 6.91
C ILE A 39 -0.89 -8.09 8.26
N TYR A 40 -2.08 -8.04 8.86
CA TYR A 40 -2.28 -7.51 10.22
C TYR A 40 -2.24 -8.60 11.29
N GLY A 41 -2.59 -9.82 10.91
CA GLY A 41 -2.59 -11.01 11.74
C GLY A 41 -3.03 -12.22 10.91
N GLU A 42 -2.81 -13.40 11.45
CA GLU A 42 -3.19 -14.68 10.85
C GLU A 42 -4.36 -15.28 11.62
N VAL A 43 -5.35 -15.81 10.89
CA VAL A 43 -6.42 -16.62 11.49
C VAL A 43 -5.89 -18.05 11.65
N ARG A 44 -5.78 -18.52 12.90
CA ARG A 44 -5.20 -19.83 13.22
C ARG A 44 -6.26 -20.90 13.36
N HIS A 45 -7.36 -20.58 14.04
CA HIS A 45 -8.53 -21.45 14.13
C HIS A 45 -9.79 -20.62 14.37
N VAL A 46 -10.93 -21.14 13.91
CA VAL A 46 -12.25 -20.55 14.11
C VAL A 46 -13.23 -21.67 14.39
N LYS A 47 -14.03 -21.53 15.45
CA LYS A 47 -15.15 -22.43 15.70
C LYS A 47 -16.39 -21.64 16.05
N CYS A 48 -17.50 -22.06 15.48
CA CYS A 48 -18.83 -21.61 15.84
C CYS A 48 -19.68 -22.83 16.16
N GLU A 49 -20.34 -22.81 17.31
CA GLU A 49 -21.17 -23.93 17.76
C GLU A 49 -22.43 -23.41 18.45
N PHE A 50 -23.57 -24.01 18.12
CA PHE A 50 -24.78 -23.82 18.90
C PHE A 50 -24.68 -24.68 20.15
N THR A 51 -24.56 -24.03 21.32
CA THR A 51 -24.22 -24.75 22.55
C THR A 51 -25.40 -24.94 23.49
N GLN A 52 -26.31 -23.98 23.61
CA GLN A 52 -27.62 -24.20 24.25
C GLN A 52 -28.52 -22.95 24.20
N ILE A 53 -29.83 -23.17 24.41
CA ILE A 53 -30.73 -22.18 25.00
C ILE A 53 -30.99 -22.62 26.46
N VAL A 54 -30.92 -21.71 27.43
CA VAL A 54 -31.14 -22.06 28.84
C VAL A 54 -32.61 -22.50 28.99
N ASN A 55 -32.85 -23.76 29.32
CA ASN A 55 -34.20 -24.25 29.55
C ASN A 55 -34.62 -23.93 30.99
N THR A 56 -35.59 -23.04 31.14
CA THR A 56 -36.22 -22.74 32.44
C THR A 56 -37.55 -23.50 32.57
N GLU A 57 -38.12 -23.53 33.77
CA GLU A 57 -39.45 -24.13 34.02
C GLU A 57 -40.55 -23.53 33.10
N THR A 58 -40.33 -22.30 32.62
CA THR A 58 -41.20 -21.56 31.70
C THR A 58 -40.84 -21.70 30.21
N GLY A 59 -39.86 -22.55 29.86
CA GLY A 59 -39.41 -22.79 28.48
C GLY A 59 -38.01 -22.26 28.15
N PRO A 60 -37.60 -22.28 26.87
CA PRO A 60 -36.27 -21.84 26.44
C PRO A 60 -36.08 -20.31 26.61
N ARG A 61 -35.04 -19.90 27.34
CA ARG A 61 -34.69 -18.50 27.59
C ARG A 61 -33.48 -18.07 26.74
N TYR A 62 -33.73 -17.17 25.79
CA TYR A 62 -32.69 -16.50 25.01
C TYR A 62 -31.86 -15.54 25.87
N GLY A 63 -30.56 -15.45 25.58
CA GLY A 63 -29.66 -14.55 26.31
C GLY A 63 -28.19 -14.89 26.13
N PHE A 64 -27.35 -14.09 26.78
CA PHE A 64 -25.89 -14.26 26.74
C PHE A 64 -25.38 -15.27 27.78
N TYR A 65 -26.17 -15.55 28.82
CA TYR A 65 -25.77 -16.51 29.84
C TYR A 65 -25.51 -17.89 29.22
N ARG A 66 -24.45 -18.53 29.69
CA ARG A 66 -24.09 -19.92 29.38
C ARG A 66 -23.83 -20.64 30.70
N GLU A 67 -24.21 -21.90 30.77
CA GLU A 67 -23.74 -22.74 31.87
C GLU A 67 -22.20 -22.86 31.78
N PRO A 68 -21.45 -22.67 32.90
CA PRO A 68 -19.99 -22.67 32.88
C PRO A 68 -19.38 -23.91 32.20
N ARG A 69 -19.93 -25.10 32.48
CA ARG A 69 -19.47 -26.36 31.89
C ARG A 69 -19.62 -26.40 30.36
N VAL A 70 -20.71 -25.84 29.85
CA VAL A 70 -20.99 -25.81 28.41
C VAL A 70 -20.02 -24.88 27.70
N LEU A 71 -19.80 -23.67 28.24
CA LEU A 71 -18.82 -22.73 27.68
C LEU A 71 -17.39 -23.27 27.80
N SER A 72 -17.03 -23.87 28.94
CA SER A 72 -15.72 -24.47 29.18
C SER A 72 -15.42 -25.61 28.20
N ASN A 73 -16.37 -26.53 28.00
CA ASN A 73 -16.21 -27.63 27.03
C ASN A 73 -16.08 -27.12 25.60
N PHE A 74 -16.86 -26.11 25.19
CA PHE A 74 -16.76 -25.50 23.87
C PHE A 74 -15.34 -24.97 23.59
N ILE A 75 -14.78 -24.20 24.53
CA ILE A 75 -13.44 -23.61 24.38
C ILE A 75 -12.35 -24.68 24.49
N LYS A 76 -12.48 -25.70 25.37
CA LYS A 76 -11.52 -26.82 25.42
C LYS A 76 -11.45 -27.58 24.09
N ASN A 77 -12.61 -27.97 23.56
CA ASN A 77 -12.71 -28.63 22.26
C ASN A 77 -12.11 -27.76 21.14
N PHE A 78 -12.28 -26.43 21.21
CA PHE A 78 -11.64 -25.51 20.27
C PHE A 78 -10.11 -25.65 20.30
N TYR A 79 -9.48 -25.64 21.47
CA TYR A 79 -8.01 -25.69 21.57
C TYR A 79 -7.44 -27.08 21.27
N GLU A 80 -8.20 -28.14 21.54
CA GLU A 80 -7.88 -29.50 21.07
C GLU A 80 -7.84 -29.56 19.55
N GLU A 81 -8.83 -28.98 18.86
CA GLU A 81 -8.86 -28.91 17.39
C GLU A 81 -7.77 -27.98 16.82
N ALA A 82 -7.54 -26.84 17.46
CA ALA A 82 -6.55 -25.85 17.01
C ALA A 82 -5.11 -26.38 17.14
N GLY A 83 -4.86 -27.36 18.01
CA GLY A 83 -3.52 -27.87 18.29
C GLY A 83 -2.61 -26.82 18.94
N VAL A 84 -3.19 -25.85 19.65
CA VAL A 84 -2.47 -24.78 20.35
C VAL A 84 -2.75 -24.91 21.85
N PRO A 85 -1.72 -24.89 22.72
CA PRO A 85 -1.95 -24.92 24.16
C PRO A 85 -2.57 -23.60 24.63
N PRO A 86 -3.63 -23.62 25.46
CA PRO A 86 -4.31 -22.39 25.92
C PRO A 86 -3.39 -21.39 26.61
N ASN A 87 -2.40 -21.85 27.40
CA ASN A 87 -1.47 -20.97 28.10
C ASN A 87 -0.53 -20.17 27.17
N ALA A 88 -0.49 -20.48 25.86
CA ALA A 88 0.22 -19.67 24.87
C ALA A 88 -0.55 -18.40 24.45
N VAL A 89 -1.81 -18.25 24.85
CA VAL A 89 -2.62 -17.05 24.56
C VAL A 89 -2.22 -15.93 25.50
N GLU A 90 -1.75 -14.81 24.96
CA GLU A 90 -1.34 -13.65 25.76
C GLU A 90 -2.51 -12.72 26.10
N TYR A 91 -3.56 -12.74 25.29
CA TYR A 91 -4.70 -11.83 25.39
C TYR A 91 -6.02 -12.49 25.02
N VAL A 92 -7.05 -12.27 25.84
CA VAL A 92 -8.43 -12.62 25.51
C VAL A 92 -9.25 -11.34 25.34
N GLU A 93 -9.68 -11.10 24.11
CA GLU A 93 -10.76 -10.17 23.79
C GLU A 93 -12.08 -10.88 24.07
N ALA A 94 -12.55 -10.72 25.30
CA ALA A 94 -13.75 -11.37 25.80
C ALA A 94 -15.02 -10.70 25.25
N PHE A 95 -16.15 -11.37 25.36
CA PHE A 95 -17.45 -10.80 24.98
C PHE A 95 -17.74 -9.59 25.88
N GLY A 96 -17.62 -9.73 27.20
CA GLY A 96 -17.67 -8.60 28.14
C GLY A 96 -18.99 -7.85 28.05
N SER A 97 -20.09 -8.58 28.22
CA SER A 97 -21.45 -8.10 28.07
C SER A 97 -21.86 -6.99 29.04
N ALA A 98 -21.08 -6.76 30.09
CA ALA A 98 -21.39 -5.93 31.24
C ALA A 98 -22.67 -6.36 31.98
N MET A 99 -23.11 -7.60 31.80
CA MET A 99 -24.12 -8.23 32.65
C MET A 99 -23.39 -9.02 33.73
N ALA A 100 -23.67 -8.71 34.99
CA ALA A 100 -22.93 -9.28 36.12
C ALA A 100 -22.78 -10.82 36.01
N ASP A 101 -23.86 -11.59 36.01
CA ASP A 101 -23.71 -13.06 36.03
C ASP A 101 -23.00 -13.63 34.79
N VAL A 102 -23.13 -12.96 33.63
CA VAL A 102 -22.50 -13.39 32.37
C VAL A 102 -21.01 -13.11 32.38
N ASP A 103 -20.62 -11.90 32.76
CA ASP A 103 -19.22 -11.49 32.85
C ASP A 103 -18.46 -12.34 33.88
N LYS A 104 -19.09 -12.65 35.01
CA LYS A 104 -18.51 -13.55 36.01
C LYS A 104 -18.22 -14.94 35.43
N VAL A 105 -19.22 -15.57 34.81
CA VAL A 105 -19.07 -16.89 34.21
C VAL A 105 -18.01 -16.89 33.11
N GLU A 106 -17.99 -15.85 32.26
CA GLU A 106 -16.98 -15.72 31.21
C GLU A 106 -15.56 -15.66 31.80
N LEU A 107 -15.33 -14.85 32.84
CA LEU A 107 -14.03 -14.72 33.49
C LEU A 107 -13.61 -16.01 34.22
N GLU A 108 -14.52 -16.69 34.90
CA GLU A 108 -14.25 -17.97 35.57
C GLU A 108 -13.84 -19.06 34.57
N VAL A 109 -14.51 -19.13 33.42
CA VAL A 109 -14.14 -20.06 32.34
C VAL A 109 -12.80 -19.68 31.70
N ILE A 110 -12.52 -18.37 31.56
CA ILE A 110 -11.22 -17.92 31.08
C ILE A 110 -10.11 -18.35 32.06
N ASP A 111 -10.30 -18.18 33.37
CA ASP A 111 -9.33 -18.65 34.38
C ASP A 111 -9.09 -20.16 34.27
N GLU A 112 -10.17 -20.95 34.21
CA GLU A 112 -10.11 -22.41 34.13
C GLU A 112 -9.26 -22.90 32.93
N ILE A 113 -9.37 -22.21 31.80
CA ILE A 113 -8.77 -22.66 30.53
C ILE A 113 -7.37 -22.10 30.33
N PHE A 114 -7.17 -20.80 30.58
CA PHE A 114 -6.00 -20.08 30.11
C PHE A 114 -4.97 -19.79 31.21
N CYS A 115 -5.37 -19.80 32.49
CA CYS A 115 -4.47 -19.46 33.60
C CYS A 115 -3.80 -20.66 34.24
N LYS A 116 -4.20 -21.88 33.88
CA LYS A 116 -3.55 -23.09 34.38
C LYS A 116 -2.12 -23.18 33.84
N ASP A 117 -1.17 -23.48 34.73
CA ASP A 117 0.25 -23.67 34.39
C ASP A 117 0.84 -22.44 33.67
N ARG A 118 0.54 -21.25 34.19
CA ARG A 118 0.98 -19.94 33.68
C ARG A 118 1.73 -19.16 34.76
N ASP A 119 2.85 -18.55 34.38
CA ASP A 119 3.72 -17.76 35.28
C ASP A 119 3.36 -16.26 35.32
N ASP A 120 2.74 -15.73 34.28
CA ASP A 120 2.34 -14.33 34.13
C ASP A 120 0.81 -14.16 34.15
N SER A 121 0.33 -12.94 34.41
CA SER A 121 -1.11 -12.66 34.36
C SER A 121 -1.63 -12.65 32.93
N LEU A 122 -2.74 -13.33 32.66
CA LEU A 122 -3.44 -13.24 31.38
C LEU A 122 -4.16 -11.89 31.28
N MET A 123 -3.92 -11.16 30.18
CA MET A 123 -4.62 -9.91 29.90
C MET A 123 -6.00 -10.18 29.31
N VAL A 124 -7.02 -9.48 29.81
CA VAL A 124 -8.39 -9.58 29.32
C VAL A 124 -8.96 -8.19 29.06
N GLY A 125 -9.73 -8.05 27.99
CA GLY A 125 -10.49 -6.81 27.74
C GLY A 125 -11.71 -7.05 26.85
N SER A 126 -12.45 -5.97 26.58
CA SER A 126 -13.59 -5.97 25.67
C SER A 126 -13.77 -4.61 25.03
N VAL A 127 -13.79 -4.58 23.70
CA VAL A 127 -14.07 -3.41 22.86
C VAL A 127 -15.48 -2.89 23.11
N MET A 128 -16.39 -3.73 23.64
CA MET A 128 -17.76 -3.33 23.95
C MET A 128 -17.81 -2.20 24.97
N SER A 129 -16.81 -2.11 25.85
CA SER A 129 -16.65 -0.98 26.77
C SER A 129 -16.33 0.34 26.07
N ASN A 130 -15.67 0.30 24.91
CA ASN A 130 -15.26 1.47 24.15
C ASN A 130 -16.33 1.95 23.17
N ILE A 131 -17.05 1.01 22.53
CA ILE A 131 -17.94 1.32 21.41
C ILE A 131 -19.39 0.86 21.62
N GLY A 132 -19.72 0.21 22.74
CA GLY A 132 -21.03 -0.42 22.96
C GLY A 132 -21.22 -1.76 22.23
N TYR A 133 -22.41 -2.33 22.37
CA TYR A 133 -22.83 -3.59 21.76
C TYR A 133 -23.40 -3.37 20.36
N GLY A 134 -22.57 -3.65 19.36
CA GLY A 134 -22.89 -3.56 17.92
C GLY A 134 -23.63 -4.77 17.35
N GLU A 135 -24.27 -5.57 18.21
CA GLU A 135 -24.99 -6.79 17.83
C GLU A 135 -24.13 -7.75 16.99
N ALA A 136 -24.56 -8.07 15.76
CA ALA A 136 -23.87 -8.95 14.84
C ALA A 136 -22.46 -8.44 14.46
N ALA A 137 -22.19 -7.13 14.57
CA ALA A 137 -20.89 -6.56 14.26
C ALA A 137 -19.87 -6.72 15.40
N SER A 138 -20.31 -7.05 16.63
CA SER A 138 -19.47 -7.04 17.83
C SER A 138 -18.22 -7.92 17.71
N GLY A 139 -18.37 -9.14 17.19
CA GLY A 139 -17.24 -10.06 17.02
C GLY A 139 -16.17 -9.54 16.06
N ILE A 140 -16.58 -8.89 14.96
CA ILE A 140 -15.62 -8.32 14.00
C ILE A 140 -15.01 -7.02 14.52
N SER A 141 -15.74 -6.21 15.30
CA SER A 141 -15.17 -5.06 16.01
C SER A 141 -14.08 -5.50 17.00
N ALA A 142 -14.32 -6.60 17.72
CA ALA A 142 -13.38 -7.21 18.64
C ALA A 142 -12.11 -7.71 17.93
N VAL A 143 -12.27 -8.45 16.83
CA VAL A 143 -11.14 -8.83 15.94
C VAL A 143 -10.38 -7.59 15.45
N THR A 144 -11.08 -6.53 15.05
CA THR A 144 -10.46 -5.30 14.54
C THR A 144 -9.61 -4.61 15.62
N LYS A 145 -10.07 -4.53 16.87
CA LYS A 145 -9.28 -4.03 18.00
C LYS A 145 -7.98 -4.82 18.17
N VAL A 146 -8.06 -6.15 18.12
CA VAL A 146 -6.89 -7.03 18.25
C VAL A 146 -5.90 -6.83 17.09
N LEU A 147 -6.38 -6.75 15.84
CA LEU A 147 -5.54 -6.50 14.66
C LEU A 147 -4.83 -5.13 14.72
N LEU A 148 -5.52 -4.10 15.19
CA LEU A 148 -4.90 -2.79 15.45
C LEU A 148 -3.86 -2.89 16.57
N GLY A 149 -4.15 -3.68 17.60
CA GLY A 149 -3.24 -4.05 18.67
C GLY A 149 -1.95 -4.67 18.13
N TYR A 150 -2.04 -5.69 17.28
CA TYR A 150 -0.87 -6.31 16.64
C TYR A 150 -0.04 -5.30 15.85
N HIS A 151 -0.70 -4.47 15.04
CA HIS A 151 0.00 -3.47 14.24
C HIS A 151 0.76 -2.44 15.09
N LYS A 152 0.18 -2.00 16.21
CA LYS A 152 0.79 -1.00 17.11
C LYS A 152 1.68 -1.61 18.18
N GLY A 153 1.51 -2.89 18.52
CA GLY A 153 2.14 -3.53 19.70
C GLY A 153 1.63 -3.01 21.02
N LEU A 154 0.40 -2.53 21.02
CA LEU A 154 -0.23 -1.90 22.16
C LEU A 154 -1.74 -2.21 22.11
N LEU A 155 -2.23 -2.89 23.13
CA LEU A 155 -3.65 -3.20 23.30
C LEU A 155 -4.36 -1.98 23.91
N ALA A 156 -5.51 -1.64 23.34
CA ALA A 156 -6.37 -0.60 23.87
C ALA A 156 -7.03 -1.08 25.19
N SER A 157 -7.15 -0.16 26.15
CA SER A 157 -7.77 -0.45 27.45
C SER A 157 -9.29 -0.45 27.34
N ASN A 158 -9.91 -1.14 28.29
CA ASN A 158 -11.32 -0.99 28.59
C ASN A 158 -11.59 0.41 29.14
N LEU A 159 -12.74 0.96 28.78
CA LEU A 159 -13.31 2.11 29.48
C LEU A 159 -14.24 1.62 30.60
N HIS A 160 -14.53 2.52 31.54
CA HIS A 160 -15.59 2.32 32.54
C HIS A 160 -15.42 1.11 33.49
N CYS A 161 -14.19 0.63 33.65
CA CYS A 161 -13.83 -0.38 34.65
C CYS A 161 -12.97 0.29 35.73
N GLU A 162 -13.60 0.78 36.79
CA GLU A 162 -12.93 1.40 37.94
C GLU A 162 -12.52 0.34 38.96
N THR A 163 -13.41 -0.61 39.25
CA THR A 163 -13.16 -1.71 40.18
C THR A 163 -13.45 -3.03 39.47
N PRO A 164 -12.41 -3.72 38.96
CA PRO A 164 -12.57 -5.06 38.40
C PRO A 164 -13.27 -6.00 39.38
N ARG A 165 -14.08 -6.92 38.86
CA ARG A 165 -14.89 -7.86 39.66
C ARG A 165 -14.12 -8.61 40.73
N GLN A 166 -14.26 -8.15 41.98
CA GLN A 166 -13.59 -8.75 43.13
C GLN A 166 -14.25 -10.06 43.55
N ASP A 167 -15.42 -10.40 43.03
CA ASP A 167 -16.06 -11.70 43.28
C ASP A 167 -15.60 -12.82 42.34
N VAL A 168 -14.62 -12.54 41.46
CA VAL A 168 -13.87 -13.53 40.67
C VAL A 168 -12.49 -13.73 41.29
N GLU A 169 -12.18 -14.96 41.71
CA GLU A 169 -10.92 -15.28 42.41
C GLU A 169 -9.67 -14.96 41.60
N ALA A 170 -9.67 -15.30 40.31
CA ALA A 170 -8.56 -15.05 39.40
C ALA A 170 -8.18 -13.57 39.26
N ILE A 171 -9.16 -12.66 39.41
CA ILE A 171 -8.92 -11.21 39.40
C ILE A 171 -8.29 -10.78 40.72
N ARG A 172 -8.82 -11.26 41.86
CA ARG A 172 -8.24 -10.95 43.19
C ARG A 172 -6.80 -11.44 43.33
N ASP A 173 -6.53 -12.63 42.81
CA ASP A 173 -5.22 -13.28 42.89
C ASP A 173 -4.25 -12.79 41.81
N GLY A 174 -4.71 -11.93 40.90
CA GLY A 174 -3.88 -11.37 39.83
C GLY A 174 -3.55 -12.35 38.69
N ARG A 175 -4.19 -13.53 38.62
CA ARG A 175 -4.06 -14.44 37.46
C ARG A 175 -4.68 -13.83 36.20
N LEU A 176 -5.81 -13.15 36.34
CA LEU A 176 -6.45 -12.36 35.30
C LEU A 176 -6.23 -10.87 35.53
N ARG A 177 -5.75 -10.17 34.51
CA ARG A 177 -5.58 -8.72 34.51
C ARG A 177 -6.54 -8.08 33.50
N ILE A 178 -7.58 -7.41 34.00
CA ILE A 178 -8.42 -6.55 33.17
C ILE A 178 -7.61 -5.33 32.71
N LEU A 179 -7.61 -5.03 31.41
CA LEU A 179 -6.86 -3.90 30.86
C LEU A 179 -7.54 -2.56 31.17
N THR A 180 -7.24 -1.96 32.31
CA THR A 180 -7.64 -0.58 32.66
C THR A 180 -6.77 0.48 31.98
N ASP A 181 -5.53 0.12 31.64
CA ASP A 181 -4.56 0.95 30.92
C ASP A 181 -4.07 0.25 29.65
N HIS A 182 -3.59 1.03 28.68
CA HIS A 182 -2.98 0.48 27.47
C HIS A 182 -1.78 -0.41 27.84
N ALA A 183 -1.73 -1.61 27.27
CA ALA A 183 -0.70 -2.59 27.60
C ALA A 183 0.06 -3.04 26.37
N ARG A 184 1.38 -3.16 26.50
CA ARG A 184 2.20 -3.85 25.50
C ARG A 184 1.99 -5.36 25.62
N PHE A 185 2.13 -6.06 24.52
CA PHE A 185 2.06 -7.51 24.46
C PHE A 185 3.03 -8.04 23.40
N GLY A 186 3.36 -9.33 23.47
CA GLY A 186 4.32 -10.00 22.61
C GLY A 186 3.87 -10.17 21.17
N ARG A 187 2.59 -9.89 20.88
CA ARG A 187 1.96 -10.06 19.55
C ARG A 187 1.95 -11.52 19.09
N THR A 188 1.85 -12.46 20.02
CA THR A 188 1.72 -13.89 19.69
C THR A 188 0.25 -14.26 19.49
N TYR A 189 -0.33 -15.12 20.31
CA TYR A 189 -1.72 -15.54 20.21
C TYR A 189 -2.65 -14.62 21.01
N ALA A 190 -3.72 -14.20 20.36
CA ALA A 190 -4.86 -13.54 20.99
C ALA A 190 -6.14 -14.24 20.58
N ALA A 191 -7.03 -14.42 21.56
CA ALA A 191 -8.30 -15.07 21.37
C ALA A 191 -9.44 -14.05 21.39
N VAL A 192 -10.49 -14.29 20.61
CA VAL A 192 -11.69 -13.43 20.55
C VAL A 192 -12.93 -14.27 20.82
N ASN A 193 -13.71 -13.88 21.81
CA ASN A 193 -14.98 -14.52 22.15
C ASN A 193 -16.15 -13.78 21.47
N GLY A 194 -17.10 -14.56 20.95
CA GLY A 194 -18.39 -14.07 20.48
C GLY A 194 -19.53 -14.88 21.06
N MET A 195 -20.55 -14.22 21.61
CA MET A 195 -21.74 -14.88 22.14
C MET A 195 -22.99 -14.26 21.54
N SER A 196 -23.86 -15.10 20.98
CA SER A 196 -25.16 -14.67 20.47
C SER A 196 -26.24 -14.80 21.54
N VAL A 197 -27.23 -13.90 21.50
CA VAL A 197 -28.49 -14.07 22.25
C VAL A 197 -29.23 -15.37 21.91
N THR A 198 -28.95 -15.95 20.74
CA THR A 198 -29.60 -17.15 20.22
C THR A 198 -28.98 -18.46 20.72
N GLY A 199 -27.88 -18.44 21.46
CA GLY A 199 -27.21 -19.66 21.97
C GLY A 199 -25.98 -20.12 21.18
N VAL A 200 -25.64 -19.43 20.09
CA VAL A 200 -24.40 -19.66 19.34
C VAL A 200 -23.22 -19.03 20.07
N ASN A 201 -22.14 -19.80 20.21
CA ASN A 201 -20.83 -19.32 20.63
C ASN A 201 -19.89 -19.33 19.43
N ALA A 202 -19.01 -18.35 19.39
CA ALA A 202 -17.92 -18.26 18.44
C ALA A 202 -16.62 -18.01 19.20
N HIS A 203 -15.55 -18.65 18.78
CA HIS A 203 -14.21 -18.39 19.27
C HIS A 203 -13.25 -18.33 18.09
N VAL A 204 -12.35 -17.34 18.11
CA VAL A 204 -11.37 -17.11 17.05
C VAL A 204 -10.00 -17.01 17.71
N LEU A 205 -9.04 -17.78 17.20
CA LEU A 205 -7.64 -17.68 17.58
C LEU A 205 -6.87 -16.96 16.46
N LEU A 206 -6.25 -15.84 16.82
CA LEU A 206 -5.42 -15.04 15.94
C LEU A 206 -3.96 -15.16 16.37
N HIS A 207 -3.04 -15.10 15.41
CA HIS A 207 -1.62 -14.91 15.68
C HIS A 207 -1.15 -13.59 15.06
N GLY A 208 -0.41 -12.80 15.82
CA GLY A 208 0.10 -11.52 15.36
C GLY A 208 1.13 -11.67 14.24
N TYR A 209 1.11 -10.74 13.29
CA TYR A 209 2.15 -10.63 12.29
C TYR A 209 2.71 -9.22 12.32
N TYR A 210 3.99 -9.08 12.64
CA TYR A 210 4.68 -7.81 12.60
C TYR A 210 5.99 -7.96 11.82
N LYS A 211 6.06 -7.25 10.69
CA LYS A 211 7.27 -7.09 9.91
C LYS A 211 7.87 -5.71 10.24
N PRO A 212 9.02 -5.63 10.93
CA PRO A 212 9.75 -4.37 11.08
C PRO A 212 10.10 -3.80 9.71
N LYS A 213 9.94 -2.48 9.53
CA LYS A 213 10.35 -1.80 8.30
C LYS A 213 11.86 -1.71 8.25
N ASP A 214 12.45 -2.15 7.14
CA ASP A 214 13.87 -1.99 6.85
C ASP A 214 14.04 -0.99 5.70
N LEU A 215 13.95 0.30 6.03
CA LEU A 215 14.07 1.39 5.06
C LEU A 215 15.45 1.43 4.38
N SER A 216 16.47 0.80 4.99
CA SER A 216 17.83 0.77 4.45
C SER A 216 17.94 -0.02 3.13
N ARG A 217 17.00 -0.94 2.87
CA ARG A 217 16.90 -1.71 1.62
C ARG A 217 16.48 -0.86 0.43
N TYR A 218 15.85 0.29 0.68
CA TYR A 218 15.21 1.11 -0.35
C TYR A 218 15.97 2.40 -0.63
N LYS A 219 17.29 2.41 -0.42
CA LYS A 219 18.14 3.56 -0.72
C LYS A 219 18.06 3.91 -2.19
N CYS A 220 17.59 5.11 -2.48
CA CYS A 220 17.56 5.64 -3.82
C CYS A 220 17.67 7.16 -3.74
N ASN A 221 18.49 7.73 -4.61
CA ASN A 221 18.62 9.18 -4.68
C ASN A 221 17.54 9.81 -5.60
N ILE A 222 16.80 9.01 -6.36
CA ILE A 222 15.83 9.49 -7.36
C ILE A 222 14.52 9.87 -6.67
N PRO A 223 13.96 11.06 -6.93
CA PRO A 223 12.61 11.40 -6.50
C PRO A 223 11.57 10.38 -6.98
N ARG A 224 10.51 10.18 -6.21
CA ARG A 224 9.46 9.19 -6.43
C ARG A 224 8.22 9.82 -7.02
N LEU A 225 7.82 9.37 -8.21
CA LEU A 225 6.50 9.68 -8.74
C LEU A 225 5.45 8.80 -8.05
N VAL A 226 4.43 9.43 -7.46
CA VAL A 226 3.27 8.75 -6.88
C VAL A 226 2.03 9.20 -7.62
N THR A 227 1.31 8.24 -8.20
CA THR A 227 0.05 8.48 -8.92
C THR A 227 -1.13 8.05 -8.06
N ILE A 228 -2.14 8.90 -7.96
CA ILE A 228 -3.31 8.70 -7.10
C ILE A 228 -4.56 8.98 -7.91
N SER A 229 -5.64 8.26 -7.62
CA SER A 229 -6.96 8.57 -8.14
C SER A 229 -8.01 8.52 -7.03
N GLY A 230 -9.08 9.29 -7.20
CA GLY A 230 -10.18 9.35 -6.25
C GLY A 230 -11.47 9.76 -6.91
N ARG A 231 -12.57 9.68 -6.16
CA ARG A 231 -13.90 10.13 -6.61
C ARG A 231 -13.95 11.64 -6.86
N HIS A 232 -13.13 12.41 -6.13
CA HIS A 232 -13.06 13.86 -6.21
C HIS A 232 -11.63 14.35 -5.90
N GLU A 233 -11.27 15.55 -6.36
CA GLU A 233 -9.94 16.16 -6.21
C GLU A 233 -9.56 16.32 -4.74
N SER A 234 -10.53 16.64 -3.87
CA SER A 234 -10.30 16.74 -2.43
C SER A 234 -9.83 15.43 -1.80
N ALA A 235 -10.27 14.28 -2.30
CA ALA A 235 -9.81 12.97 -1.84
C ALA A 235 -8.36 12.69 -2.27
N VAL A 236 -8.02 13.04 -3.52
CA VAL A 236 -6.65 12.94 -4.04
C VAL A 236 -5.72 13.86 -3.24
N LYS A 237 -6.16 15.11 -3.00
CA LYS A 237 -5.43 16.09 -2.21
C LYS A 237 -5.16 15.60 -0.79
N LYS A 238 -6.16 15.03 -0.12
CA LYS A 238 -6.01 14.48 1.23
C LYS A 238 -4.94 13.40 1.30
N ILE A 239 -4.87 12.52 0.30
CA ILE A 239 -3.83 11.46 0.24
C ILE A 239 -2.45 12.10 -0.01
N ILE A 240 -2.33 13.06 -0.93
CA ILE A 240 -1.07 13.76 -1.21
C ILE A 240 -0.57 14.49 0.04
N ASP A 241 -1.46 15.22 0.73
CA ASP A 241 -1.11 15.97 1.94
C ASP A 241 -0.70 15.02 3.08
N ASP A 242 -1.35 13.87 3.25
CA ASP A 242 -0.95 12.84 4.21
C ASP A 242 0.46 12.30 3.91
N LEU A 243 0.75 11.96 2.65
CA LEU A 243 2.07 11.48 2.23
C LEU A 243 3.17 12.51 2.49
N LYS A 244 2.87 13.80 2.31
CA LYS A 244 3.81 14.90 2.58
C LYS A 244 4.05 15.14 4.07
N SER A 245 3.08 14.79 4.92
CA SER A 245 3.14 15.05 6.37
C SER A 245 4.11 14.13 7.13
N ARG A 246 4.68 13.12 6.48
CA ARG A 246 5.48 12.07 7.10
C ARG A 246 6.61 11.59 6.19
N PRO A 247 7.64 10.91 6.73
CA PRO A 247 8.74 10.38 5.92
C PRO A 247 8.24 9.45 4.81
N VAL A 248 8.88 9.54 3.62
CA VAL A 248 8.60 8.66 2.49
C VAL A 248 8.74 7.20 2.92
N ASP A 249 7.69 6.42 2.66
CA ASP A 249 7.65 4.98 2.93
C ASP A 249 7.57 4.20 1.61
N PRO A 250 8.69 3.63 1.12
CA PRO A 250 8.72 2.91 -0.14
C PRO A 250 7.77 1.70 -0.20
N GLU A 251 7.52 1.02 0.92
CA GLU A 251 6.61 -0.14 0.95
C GLU A 251 5.16 0.31 0.74
N GLU A 252 4.77 1.44 1.33
CA GLU A 252 3.45 2.03 1.11
C GLU A 252 3.29 2.60 -0.29
N LEU A 253 4.30 3.31 -0.81
CA LEU A 253 4.25 3.83 -2.17
C LEU A 253 4.05 2.69 -3.19
N ALA A 254 4.73 1.55 -3.00
CA ALA A 254 4.52 0.37 -3.82
C ALA A 254 3.08 -0.18 -3.71
N MET A 255 2.48 -0.15 -2.53
CA MET A 255 1.06 -0.51 -2.38
C MET A 255 0.14 0.44 -3.13
N LEU A 256 0.37 1.76 -3.05
CA LEU A 256 -0.41 2.76 -3.79
C LEU A 256 -0.26 2.57 -5.30
N HIS A 257 0.96 2.32 -5.79
CA HIS A 257 1.18 2.00 -7.20
C HIS A 257 0.41 0.74 -7.62
N ASN A 258 0.35 -0.30 -6.79
CA ASN A 258 -0.44 -1.50 -7.08
C ASN A 258 -1.95 -1.20 -7.13
N VAL A 259 -2.47 -0.40 -6.20
CA VAL A 259 -3.89 -0.02 -6.17
C VAL A 259 -4.25 0.78 -7.42
N TYR A 260 -3.40 1.72 -7.84
CA TYR A 260 -3.69 2.64 -8.94
C TYR A 260 -3.12 2.22 -10.29
N LYS A 261 -2.47 1.06 -10.38
CA LYS A 261 -1.98 0.48 -11.65
C LYS A 261 -3.14 0.24 -12.62
N THR A 262 -4.29 -0.15 -12.10
CA THR A 262 -5.50 -0.39 -12.87
C THR A 262 -6.50 0.75 -12.67
N LYS A 263 -7.22 1.10 -13.73
CA LYS A 263 -8.33 2.06 -13.65
C LYS A 263 -9.37 1.59 -12.63
N ILE A 264 -9.76 2.49 -11.73
CA ILE A 264 -10.86 2.30 -10.79
C ILE A 264 -12.08 3.06 -11.32
N THR A 265 -13.17 2.35 -11.59
CA THR A 265 -14.40 2.95 -12.09
C THR A 265 -14.97 3.98 -11.12
N GLY A 266 -15.39 5.13 -11.63
CA GLY A 266 -15.95 6.23 -10.83
C GLY A 266 -14.90 7.16 -10.19
N HIS A 267 -13.61 6.88 -10.34
CA HIS A 267 -12.54 7.82 -9.97
C HIS A 267 -12.38 8.89 -11.04
N MET A 268 -13.09 10.00 -10.84
CA MET A 268 -13.14 11.15 -11.75
C MET A 268 -12.08 12.21 -11.42
N ALA A 269 -11.25 12.00 -10.40
CA ALA A 269 -10.10 12.84 -10.12
C ALA A 269 -8.83 12.00 -10.17
N ARG A 270 -7.80 12.53 -10.82
CA ARG A 270 -6.46 11.95 -10.85
C ARG A 270 -5.45 13.00 -10.45
N GLY A 271 -4.39 12.56 -9.79
CA GLY A 271 -3.27 13.43 -9.46
C GLY A 271 -1.98 12.66 -9.35
N PHE A 272 -0.89 13.42 -9.33
CA PHE A 272 0.41 12.90 -9.03
C PHE A 272 1.15 13.85 -8.10
N VAL A 273 2.13 13.30 -7.38
CA VAL A 273 3.12 14.04 -6.62
C VAL A 273 4.50 13.43 -6.85
N ILE A 274 5.52 14.27 -6.99
CA ILE A 274 6.92 13.88 -7.05
C ILE A 274 7.53 14.15 -5.68
N LEU A 275 7.80 13.09 -4.93
CA LEU A 275 8.32 13.15 -3.57
C LEU A 275 9.84 12.94 -3.56
N ASP A 276 10.54 13.80 -2.85
CA ASP A 276 11.97 13.67 -2.56
C ASP A 276 12.18 13.63 -1.04
N THR A 277 13.37 13.22 -0.59
CA THR A 277 13.76 13.21 0.83
C THR A 277 14.95 14.14 1.04
N GLN A 278 14.75 15.21 1.80
CA GLN A 278 15.79 16.18 2.14
C GLN A 278 15.90 16.32 3.66
N ALA A 279 17.10 16.09 4.20
CA ALA A 279 17.38 16.15 5.64
C ALA A 279 16.36 15.36 6.50
N ASN A 280 15.99 14.16 6.03
CA ASN A 280 14.97 13.27 6.63
C ASN A 280 13.53 13.79 6.62
N SER A 281 13.23 14.87 5.89
CA SER A 281 11.87 15.34 5.64
C SER A 281 11.44 15.07 4.20
N THR A 282 10.14 14.84 4.02
CA THR A 282 9.53 14.64 2.71
C THR A 282 9.29 15.98 2.05
N VAL A 283 9.77 16.14 0.81
CA VAL A 283 9.60 17.36 0.02
C VAL A 283 8.80 17.03 -1.24
N SER A 284 7.78 17.83 -1.54
CA SER A 284 7.06 17.78 -2.82
C SER A 284 7.79 18.66 -3.83
N LEU A 285 8.37 18.06 -4.86
CA LEU A 285 9.02 18.80 -5.95
C LEU A 285 7.99 19.37 -6.93
N HIS A 286 6.94 18.60 -7.18
CA HIS A 286 5.83 19.00 -8.03
C HIS A 286 4.61 18.13 -7.72
N GLU A 287 3.43 18.71 -7.81
CA GLU A 287 2.17 17.99 -7.72
C GLU A 287 1.15 18.63 -8.66
N LYS A 288 0.28 17.79 -9.21
CA LYS A 288 -0.87 18.24 -9.99
C LYS A 288 -2.04 17.31 -9.72
N MET A 289 -3.23 17.88 -9.69
CA MET A 289 -4.49 17.17 -9.60
C MET A 289 -5.42 17.77 -10.62
N ASP A 290 -6.22 16.94 -11.27
CA ASP A 290 -7.13 17.36 -12.33
C ASP A 290 -8.35 16.45 -12.38
N TYR A 291 -9.42 16.98 -12.96
CA TYR A 291 -10.56 16.20 -13.34
C TYR A 291 -10.20 15.24 -14.48
N PHE A 292 -10.71 14.02 -14.39
CA PHE A 292 -10.54 12.99 -15.37
C PHE A 292 -11.91 12.55 -15.89
N ASP A 293 -12.19 12.93 -17.13
CA ASP A 293 -13.46 12.72 -17.84
C ASP A 293 -13.71 11.28 -18.32
N ASP A 294 -12.77 10.37 -18.06
CA ASP A 294 -12.79 8.98 -18.50
C ASP A 294 -12.78 8.78 -20.03
N SER A 295 -12.45 9.82 -20.79
CA SER A 295 -12.29 9.73 -22.25
C SER A 295 -11.10 8.85 -22.60
N LYS A 296 -11.30 7.91 -23.54
CA LYS A 296 -10.17 7.18 -24.15
C LYS A 296 -9.44 8.13 -25.09
N ARG A 297 -8.16 8.40 -24.80
CA ARG A 297 -7.30 9.27 -25.60
C ARG A 297 -6.23 8.41 -26.28
N PRO A 298 -6.08 8.47 -27.61
CA PRO A 298 -5.00 7.76 -28.28
C PRO A 298 -3.65 8.31 -27.82
N LEU A 299 -2.73 7.43 -27.46
CA LEU A 299 -1.38 7.79 -27.06
C LEU A 299 -0.48 7.88 -28.29
N TRP A 300 0.15 9.03 -28.49
CA TRP A 300 1.12 9.28 -29.56
C TRP A 300 2.53 9.36 -28.99
N PHE A 301 3.46 8.60 -29.56
CA PHE A 301 4.89 8.88 -29.39
C PHE A 301 5.37 9.77 -30.54
N VAL A 302 6.03 10.87 -30.18
CA VAL A 302 6.54 11.87 -31.12
C VAL A 302 8.06 11.94 -30.96
N TYR A 303 8.78 11.49 -31.97
CA TYR A 303 10.25 11.46 -31.97
C TYR A 303 10.81 12.68 -32.69
N SER A 304 11.39 13.59 -31.91
CA SER A 304 12.03 14.81 -32.41
C SER A 304 13.32 14.51 -33.19
N GLY A 305 13.73 15.46 -34.02
CA GLY A 305 14.92 15.35 -34.86
C GLY A 305 16.14 16.13 -34.35
N MET A 306 17.01 16.50 -35.30
CA MET A 306 18.15 17.39 -35.08
C MET A 306 17.71 18.73 -34.48
N GLY A 307 18.55 19.31 -33.62
CA GLY A 307 18.27 20.53 -32.86
C GLY A 307 17.69 20.28 -31.47
N SER A 308 17.44 19.01 -31.10
CA SER A 308 16.96 18.62 -29.77
C SER A 308 18.08 18.29 -28.77
N GLN A 309 19.32 18.17 -29.25
CA GLN A 309 20.49 17.88 -28.42
C GLN A 309 20.92 19.09 -27.58
N TRP A 310 21.42 18.81 -26.38
CA TRP A 310 21.99 19.80 -25.48
C TRP A 310 23.01 19.14 -24.53
N VAL A 311 23.93 19.94 -24.00
CA VAL A 311 25.05 19.50 -23.14
C VAL A 311 24.53 18.83 -21.87
N GLY A 312 25.02 17.62 -21.54
CA GLY A 312 24.58 16.88 -20.35
C GLY A 312 23.16 16.29 -20.44
N MET A 313 22.59 16.15 -21.63
CA MET A 313 21.20 15.69 -21.83
C MET A 313 20.86 14.31 -21.23
N GLY A 314 21.86 13.46 -20.98
CA GLY A 314 21.68 12.16 -20.34
C GLY A 314 21.93 12.13 -18.83
N THR A 315 22.61 13.14 -18.27
CA THR A 315 23.25 13.07 -16.94
C THR A 315 22.29 12.69 -15.81
N GLN A 316 21.12 13.33 -15.74
CA GLN A 316 20.15 13.04 -14.69
C GLN A 316 19.44 11.69 -14.91
N LEU A 317 19.20 11.32 -16.17
CA LEU A 317 18.50 10.09 -16.52
C LEU A 317 19.36 8.83 -16.32
N MET A 318 20.70 8.96 -16.36
CA MET A 318 21.62 7.85 -16.02
C MET A 318 21.43 7.30 -14.60
N ARG A 319 20.71 8.00 -13.73
CA ARG A 319 20.35 7.51 -12.40
C ARG A 319 19.24 6.47 -12.43
N ILE A 320 18.44 6.43 -13.50
CA ILE A 320 17.37 5.45 -13.71
C ILE A 320 17.99 4.18 -14.31
N PRO A 321 17.94 3.02 -13.62
CA PRO A 321 18.67 1.83 -14.05
C PRO A 321 18.32 1.34 -15.47
N ILE A 322 17.04 1.44 -15.85
CA ILE A 322 16.56 1.00 -17.17
C ILE A 322 17.13 1.88 -18.27
N PHE A 323 17.17 3.21 -18.03
CA PHE A 323 17.78 4.15 -18.96
C PHE A 323 19.29 3.90 -19.07
N ALA A 324 19.99 3.78 -17.94
CA ALA A 324 21.43 3.51 -17.92
C ALA A 324 21.79 2.22 -18.68
N ALA A 325 21.04 1.14 -18.47
CA ALA A 325 21.25 -0.13 -19.17
C ALA A 325 21.05 0.00 -20.70
N ALA A 326 20.12 0.85 -21.15
CA ALA A 326 19.93 1.15 -22.57
C ALA A 326 21.13 1.90 -23.16
N ILE A 327 21.65 2.90 -22.43
CA ILE A 327 22.86 3.65 -22.84
C ILE A 327 24.08 2.73 -22.87
N GLU A 328 24.29 1.88 -21.87
CA GLU A 328 25.39 0.90 -21.84
C GLU A 328 25.33 -0.06 -23.04
N ARG A 329 24.14 -0.43 -23.48
CA ARG A 329 23.96 -1.24 -24.69
C ARG A 329 24.41 -0.48 -25.94
N CYS A 330 24.01 0.77 -26.07
CA CYS A 330 24.46 1.66 -27.15
C CYS A 330 25.98 1.84 -27.12
N ASP A 331 26.57 2.02 -25.93
CA ASP A 331 28.00 2.22 -25.74
C ASP A 331 28.81 1.01 -26.22
N ARG A 332 28.40 -0.21 -25.85
CA ARG A 332 29.06 -1.45 -26.32
C ARG A 332 29.09 -1.57 -27.85
N VAL A 333 28.05 -1.10 -28.53
CA VAL A 333 27.95 -1.13 -30.00
C VAL A 333 28.85 -0.07 -30.65
N LEU A 334 28.96 1.10 -30.01
CA LEU A 334 29.68 2.26 -30.52
C LEU A 334 31.17 2.30 -30.16
N ALA A 335 31.58 1.65 -29.07
CA ALA A 335 32.97 1.63 -28.61
C ALA A 335 33.97 1.11 -29.67
N PRO A 336 33.69 0.04 -30.44
CA PRO A 336 34.56 -0.39 -31.54
C PRO A 336 34.69 0.61 -32.69
N LYS A 337 33.81 1.62 -32.74
CA LYS A 337 33.82 2.71 -33.71
C LYS A 337 34.51 3.97 -33.19
N GLY A 338 35.11 3.91 -31.99
CA GLY A 338 35.80 5.04 -31.36
C GLY A 338 34.85 6.08 -30.77
N ILE A 339 33.60 5.72 -30.50
CA ILE A 339 32.59 6.61 -29.94
C ILE A 339 32.26 6.18 -28.51
N ASN A 340 32.42 7.09 -27.55
CA ASN A 340 32.00 6.91 -26.16
C ASN A 340 30.67 7.65 -25.96
N ILE A 341 29.56 6.91 -25.99
CA ILE A 341 28.24 7.54 -25.95
C ILE A 341 27.92 8.09 -24.56
N VAL A 342 28.42 7.44 -23.50
CA VAL A 342 28.23 7.89 -22.12
C VAL A 342 28.85 9.28 -21.95
N ASP A 343 30.10 9.46 -22.41
CA ASP A 343 30.77 10.77 -22.40
C ASP A 343 30.00 11.79 -23.23
N ILE A 344 29.60 11.47 -24.46
CA ILE A 344 28.85 12.39 -25.34
C ILE A 344 27.57 12.93 -24.68
N ILE A 345 26.78 12.07 -24.02
CA ILE A 345 25.50 12.50 -23.44
C ILE A 345 25.64 13.09 -22.04
N THR A 346 26.81 12.96 -21.38
CA THR A 346 27.03 13.47 -20.02
C THR A 346 28.06 14.60 -19.93
N SER A 347 28.81 14.84 -21.00
CA SER A 347 29.81 15.90 -21.10
C SER A 347 29.21 17.28 -20.79
N GLU A 348 29.99 18.11 -20.11
CA GLU A 348 29.70 19.52 -19.85
C GLU A 348 30.33 20.46 -20.89
N ASP A 349 31.08 19.91 -21.87
CA ASP A 349 31.69 20.69 -22.94
C ASP A 349 30.62 21.16 -23.94
N LYS A 350 30.52 22.49 -24.08
CA LYS A 350 29.58 23.16 -24.99
C LYS A 350 29.81 22.84 -26.45
N THR A 351 31.01 22.42 -26.82
CA THR A 351 31.37 22.08 -28.21
C THR A 351 31.09 20.62 -28.57
N THR A 352 30.66 19.79 -27.61
CA THR A 352 30.40 18.35 -27.81
C THR A 352 29.52 18.09 -29.03
N PHE A 353 28.48 18.89 -29.23
CA PHE A 353 27.50 18.72 -30.31
C PHE A 353 27.78 19.54 -31.57
N ASP A 354 28.90 20.29 -31.61
CA ASP A 354 29.39 20.90 -32.86
C ASP A 354 29.78 19.81 -33.87
N ASN A 355 30.16 18.63 -33.37
CA ASN A 355 30.27 17.43 -34.17
C ASN A 355 28.87 16.85 -34.46
N ILE A 356 28.45 16.93 -35.72
CA ILE A 356 27.15 16.40 -36.16
C ILE A 356 26.97 14.90 -35.87
N LEU A 357 28.06 14.11 -35.89
CA LEU A 357 28.01 12.70 -35.54
C LEU A 357 27.57 12.51 -34.09
N HIS A 358 28.12 13.29 -33.17
CA HIS A 358 27.74 13.26 -31.75
C HIS A 358 26.26 13.60 -31.56
N SER A 359 25.73 14.54 -32.33
CA SER A 359 24.30 14.87 -32.32
C SER A 359 23.45 13.68 -32.75
N PHE A 360 23.78 13.01 -33.86
CA PHE A 360 23.03 11.84 -34.33
C PHE A 360 23.01 10.70 -33.30
N VAL A 361 24.18 10.27 -32.81
CA VAL A 361 24.26 9.14 -31.87
C VAL A 361 23.68 9.51 -30.50
N GLY A 362 23.89 10.75 -30.05
CA GLY A 362 23.36 11.25 -28.79
C GLY A 362 21.83 11.24 -28.78
N ILE A 363 21.19 11.84 -29.79
CA ILE A 363 19.72 11.86 -29.90
C ILE A 363 19.17 10.44 -29.94
N ALA A 364 19.78 9.55 -30.75
CA ALA A 364 19.33 8.18 -30.87
C ALA A 364 19.42 7.42 -29.53
N ALA A 365 20.54 7.54 -28.81
CA ALA A 365 20.74 6.87 -27.53
C ALA A 365 19.72 7.35 -26.46
N ILE A 366 19.46 8.67 -26.38
CA ILE A 366 18.45 9.22 -25.48
C ILE A 366 17.05 8.69 -25.85
N GLN A 367 16.70 8.67 -27.13
CA GLN A 367 15.40 8.17 -27.60
C GLN A 367 15.20 6.68 -27.29
N ILE A 368 16.24 5.85 -27.46
CA ILE A 368 16.21 4.43 -27.06
C ILE A 368 15.95 4.34 -25.55
N GLY A 369 16.74 5.04 -24.72
CA GLY A 369 16.61 4.97 -23.27
C GLY A 369 15.24 5.45 -22.75
N LEU A 370 14.70 6.54 -23.32
CA LEU A 370 13.35 7.02 -22.95
C LEU A 370 12.26 6.04 -23.36
N THR A 371 12.38 5.44 -24.54
CA THR A 371 11.43 4.41 -25.02
C THR A 371 11.44 3.19 -24.11
N ASP A 372 12.62 2.72 -23.69
CA ASP A 372 12.76 1.60 -22.75
C ASP A 372 12.12 1.90 -21.39
N VAL A 373 12.29 3.12 -20.87
CA VAL A 373 11.65 3.54 -19.62
C VAL A 373 10.13 3.52 -19.75
N LEU A 374 9.56 4.04 -20.85
CA LEU A 374 8.11 4.04 -21.07
C LEU A 374 7.57 2.61 -21.21
N HIS A 375 8.27 1.75 -21.96
CA HIS A 375 7.89 0.34 -22.10
C HIS A 375 7.95 -0.42 -20.78
N ALA A 376 8.94 -0.15 -19.92
CA ALA A 376 9.03 -0.77 -18.60
C ALA A 376 7.87 -0.36 -17.67
N LEU A 377 7.28 0.82 -17.88
CA LEU A 377 6.07 1.27 -17.20
C LEU A 377 4.78 0.69 -17.81
N GLY A 378 4.89 -0.08 -18.89
CA GLY A 378 3.75 -0.61 -19.65
C GLY A 378 3.05 0.44 -20.51
N ILE A 379 3.70 1.57 -20.79
CA ILE A 379 3.18 2.64 -21.63
C ILE A 379 3.56 2.33 -23.08
N VAL A 380 2.57 2.01 -23.90
CA VAL A 380 2.74 1.67 -25.32
C VAL A 380 1.91 2.62 -26.20
N PRO A 381 2.45 3.13 -27.31
CA PRO A 381 1.75 4.07 -28.16
C PRO A 381 0.66 3.40 -29.00
N ASP A 382 -0.45 4.11 -29.25
CA ASP A 382 -1.41 3.76 -30.29
C ASP A 382 -0.93 4.22 -31.69
N LYS A 383 -0.09 5.27 -31.71
CA LYS A 383 0.39 5.96 -32.90
C LYS A 383 1.81 6.48 -32.69
N ILE A 384 2.60 6.51 -33.74
CA ILE A 384 3.99 6.93 -33.71
C ILE A 384 4.24 7.89 -34.88
N ILE A 385 4.98 8.98 -34.64
CA ILE A 385 5.43 9.89 -35.68
C ILE A 385 6.85 10.39 -35.39
N GLY A 386 7.66 10.49 -36.42
CA GLY A 386 9.06 10.90 -36.34
C GLY A 386 9.33 12.09 -37.23
N HIS A 387 10.22 12.97 -36.78
CA HIS A 387 10.68 14.10 -37.57
C HIS A 387 12.13 13.91 -37.99
N SER A 388 12.37 13.65 -39.29
CA SER A 388 13.70 13.43 -39.86
C SER A 388 14.46 12.31 -39.15
N VAL A 389 15.56 12.60 -38.44
CA VAL A 389 16.29 11.57 -37.66
C VAL A 389 15.41 10.87 -36.61
N GLY A 390 14.34 11.53 -36.13
CA GLY A 390 13.38 10.92 -35.22
C GLY A 390 12.66 9.69 -35.78
N GLU A 391 12.61 9.49 -37.10
CA GLU A 391 12.07 8.27 -37.70
C GLU A 391 12.85 7.01 -37.29
N LEU A 392 14.13 7.13 -36.92
CA LEU A 392 14.89 6.03 -36.33
C LEU A 392 14.29 5.60 -34.99
N GLY A 393 13.88 6.56 -34.15
CA GLY A 393 13.19 6.30 -32.90
C GLY A 393 11.82 5.67 -33.11
N CYS A 394 11.11 6.05 -34.18
CA CYS A 394 9.86 5.39 -34.57
C CYS A 394 10.07 3.92 -34.92
N ALA A 395 11.08 3.63 -35.75
CA ALA A 395 11.38 2.27 -36.17
C ALA A 395 11.80 1.39 -34.97
N TYR A 396 12.48 1.96 -33.97
CA TYR A 396 12.76 1.25 -32.71
C TYR A 396 11.49 1.01 -31.89
N ALA A 397 10.68 2.04 -31.69
CA ALA A 397 9.46 1.96 -30.89
C ALA A 397 8.41 0.99 -31.46
N ASP A 398 8.34 0.87 -32.80
CA ASP A 398 7.47 -0.07 -33.51
C ASP A 398 8.10 -1.47 -33.68
N GLY A 399 9.34 -1.67 -33.21
CA GLY A 399 10.03 -2.97 -33.26
C GLY A 399 10.61 -3.34 -34.63
N CYS A 400 10.63 -2.43 -35.59
CA CYS A 400 11.27 -2.62 -36.89
C CYS A 400 12.81 -2.63 -36.80
N LEU A 401 13.37 -1.88 -35.84
CA LEU A 401 14.79 -1.88 -35.53
C LEU A 401 15.04 -2.32 -34.09
N THR A 402 16.10 -3.09 -33.89
CA THR A 402 16.73 -3.27 -32.59
C THR A 402 17.43 -1.99 -32.13
N ALA A 403 17.78 -1.91 -30.84
CA ALA A 403 18.55 -0.78 -30.32
C ALA A 403 19.91 -0.66 -31.02
N GLU A 404 20.55 -1.80 -31.29
CA GLU A 404 21.80 -1.95 -32.01
C GLU A 404 21.70 -1.42 -33.45
N GLU A 405 20.65 -1.78 -34.18
CA GLU A 405 20.44 -1.30 -35.55
C GLU A 405 20.09 0.19 -35.58
N MET A 406 19.28 0.67 -34.64
CA MET A 406 18.95 2.09 -34.53
C MET A 406 20.22 2.93 -34.28
N ILE A 407 21.04 2.55 -33.30
CA ILE A 407 22.24 3.33 -32.94
C ILE A 407 23.31 3.28 -34.05
N LEU A 408 23.46 2.15 -34.74
CA LEU A 408 24.35 2.03 -35.90
C LEU A 408 23.85 2.81 -37.11
N SER A 409 22.54 2.88 -37.31
CA SER A 409 21.93 3.71 -38.36
C SER A 409 22.20 5.20 -38.11
N ALA A 410 22.04 5.64 -36.85
CA ALA A 410 22.38 6.99 -36.45
C ALA A 410 23.88 7.29 -36.63
N TYR A 411 24.76 6.38 -36.19
CA TYR A 411 26.21 6.49 -36.38
C TYR A 411 26.58 6.60 -37.85
N SER A 412 26.05 5.72 -38.70
CA SER A 412 26.37 5.68 -40.13
C SER A 412 25.92 6.96 -40.83
N ARG A 413 24.71 7.46 -40.49
CA ARG A 413 24.20 8.73 -41.01
C ARG A 413 25.09 9.91 -40.59
N GLY A 414 25.52 9.96 -39.33
CA GLY A 414 26.44 10.98 -38.83
C GLY A 414 27.84 10.90 -39.44
N LEU A 415 28.37 9.68 -39.62
CA LEU A 415 29.68 9.44 -40.22
C LEU A 415 29.73 9.94 -41.67
N VAL A 416 28.71 9.63 -42.46
CA VAL A 416 28.62 10.11 -43.84
C VAL A 416 28.52 11.64 -43.88
N SER A 417 27.80 12.27 -42.95
CA SER A 417 27.76 13.74 -42.84
C SER A 417 29.11 14.37 -42.52
N VAL A 418 29.98 13.67 -41.78
CA VAL A 418 31.34 14.16 -41.48
C VAL A 418 32.31 13.92 -42.65
N GLN A 419 32.17 12.79 -43.34
CA GLN A 419 33.12 12.37 -44.39
C GLN A 419 32.84 12.95 -45.77
N THR A 420 31.60 13.35 -46.04
CA THR A 420 31.20 13.85 -47.36
C THR A 420 31.51 15.35 -47.46
N PRO A 421 32.25 15.82 -48.47
CA PRO A 421 32.37 17.24 -48.74
C PRO A 421 31.01 17.82 -49.14
N PHE A 422 30.58 18.92 -48.52
CA PHE A 422 29.34 19.62 -48.87
C PHE A 422 29.55 21.12 -49.02
N VAL A 423 28.68 21.75 -49.80
CA VAL A 423 28.57 23.21 -49.86
C VAL A 423 28.00 23.68 -48.52
N ARG A 424 28.57 24.74 -47.95
CA ARG A 424 28.06 25.33 -46.70
C ARG A 424 26.58 25.69 -46.87
N GLY A 425 25.73 25.02 -46.11
CA GLY A 425 24.30 25.26 -46.04
C GLY A 425 23.86 25.56 -44.60
N SER A 426 22.69 26.16 -44.48
CA SER A 426 22.07 26.49 -43.19
C SER A 426 20.58 26.15 -43.25
N MET A 427 19.99 25.84 -42.10
CA MET A 427 18.55 25.64 -41.95
C MET A 427 18.01 26.64 -40.95
N ALA A 428 16.81 27.17 -41.20
CA ALA A 428 16.12 28.09 -40.29
C ALA A 428 14.64 27.72 -40.19
N ALA A 429 14.07 27.81 -38.99
CA ALA A 429 12.63 27.75 -38.80
C ALA A 429 12.04 29.12 -39.18
N VAL A 430 11.10 29.14 -40.12
CA VAL A 430 10.42 30.37 -40.57
C VAL A 430 8.93 30.28 -40.21
N GLY A 431 8.35 31.38 -39.73
CA GLY A 431 6.94 31.47 -39.33
C GLY A 431 5.95 31.55 -40.51
N LEU A 432 6.21 30.81 -41.59
CA LEU A 432 5.42 30.81 -42.81
C LEU A 432 4.92 29.40 -43.13
N GLY A 433 3.71 29.30 -43.66
CA GLY A 433 3.17 28.02 -44.14
C GLY A 433 3.83 27.56 -45.44
N TYR A 434 3.80 26.26 -45.74
CA TYR A 434 4.39 25.66 -46.94
C TYR A 434 4.05 26.41 -48.24
N HIS A 435 2.77 26.77 -48.43
CA HIS A 435 2.33 27.50 -49.63
C HIS A 435 2.93 28.91 -49.73
N GLN A 436 3.15 29.61 -48.61
CA GLN A 436 3.75 30.94 -48.62
C GLN A 436 5.24 30.88 -48.98
N VAL A 437 5.95 29.85 -48.51
CA VAL A 437 7.36 29.62 -48.86
C VAL A 437 7.53 29.37 -50.35
N LEU A 438 6.64 28.56 -50.95
CA LEU A 438 6.69 28.30 -52.39
C LEU A 438 6.49 29.56 -53.23
N ILE A 439 5.57 30.44 -52.84
CA ILE A 439 5.29 31.68 -53.59
C ILE A 439 6.50 32.62 -53.54
N GLN A 440 7.14 32.78 -52.38
CA GLN A 440 8.30 33.66 -52.23
C GLN A 440 9.57 33.14 -52.94
N GLN A 441 9.69 31.83 -53.19
CA GLN A 441 10.83 31.30 -53.97
C GLN A 441 10.83 31.79 -55.43
N PHE A 442 9.67 32.16 -56.00
CA PHE A 442 9.56 32.65 -57.38
C PHE A 442 9.86 34.15 -57.55
N GLU A 443 10.06 34.90 -56.46
CA GLU A 443 10.41 36.34 -56.51
C GLU A 443 11.92 36.62 -56.31
N ILE A 444 12.74 35.58 -56.09
CA ILE A 444 14.18 35.71 -55.76
C ILE A 444 15.10 35.28 -56.95
N THR A 445 14.54 34.93 -58.10
CA THR A 445 15.28 34.81 -59.39
C THR A 445 15.08 36.05 -60.22
#